data_AF-A0A7J0FZZ8-F1
#
_entry.id   AF-A0A7J0FZZ8-F1
#
_cell.length_a   1.000
_cell.length_b   1.000
_cell.length_c   1.000
_cell.angle_alpha   90.00
_cell.angle_beta   90.00
_cell.angle_gamma   90.00
#
_symmetry.space_group_name_H-M   'P 1'
#
loop_
_entity.id
_entity.type
_entity.pdbx_description
1 polymer ?
#
loop_
_entity_poly.entity_id
_entity_poly.type
_entity_poly.pdbx_seq_one_letter_code
_entity_poly.pdbx_strand_id
1 'polypeptide(L)'
;MSRYDSRSADPGSYRDRKSDSGFGGASGYGGARSSSSRRDYDGAETPRKLDLDGLTPFEKNFYAESASVAEMSERDVEEYRRRREITVEGRDVPKPVKAFRDVGFPDYVMQEIAKAGFTEPTAIQAQGWPMALKGRDLIGIAETGSGKTLAYLLPAIVHVNAQPILAPGDGPIVLVLAPTRELAVQIQQEATKFGASSRIKNTCIYGGVPKGPQVRDLQKGVEIVIATPGRLIDMLETHQTNLRRIRPDRQTLYWSATWPKEVEQLARRFLYSPYKVVIGSPDLKANHAIRQHVEIVSENQKYNKLVKLLEDIMDGSRILVFMDTKKGCDQITRQLRMDGWPALSIHGDKSQAERDWVLSEFKAGKSPIMTATDVAARGLDVKDVKYVINYDFPGSLEDYVHRIGRTGRAGAKGTAYTFFTAANARFAKDLINILEEAGQKVSPELAAMGRGAPPPPAQLNQRAEESTSPPSPSPSSMGTPPSAKAPPPPPPQPPRESFARRYKFVWPLLLTVNIAVGAYLFMRTKKKDTDTHEEVPNVPTTRGPTTVATVAGPVTEKTISPSPPIIEPEMLRDPIPENQQRELFKWLLEEKRKVKPKDSGEKKCIDEEKAILKQFIRAKSIPSLWYVNISSSPQH
;
A
#
# COMPACT_ATOMS: atom_id res chain seq x y z
N MET A 1 -27.96 -56.45 10.61
CA MET A 1 -28.64 -57.57 11.31
C MET A 1 -27.75 -58.04 12.45
N SER A 2 -28.30 -58.51 13.58
CA SER A 2 -27.59 -59.02 14.78
C SER A 2 -26.67 -57.99 15.49
N ARG A 3 -26.94 -57.48 16.70
CA ARG A 3 -27.13 -58.07 18.07
C ARG A 3 -25.84 -58.44 18.81
N TYR A 4 -25.55 -57.71 19.89
CA TYR A 4 -25.21 -58.13 21.28
C TYR A 4 -25.12 -56.81 22.11
N ASP A 5 -26.16 -56.45 22.87
CA ASP A 5 -26.34 -56.61 24.34
C ASP A 5 -25.79 -55.42 25.17
N SER A 6 -26.60 -54.67 25.94
CA SER A 6 -27.33 -55.00 27.21
C SER A 6 -26.40 -54.87 28.43
N ARG A 7 -26.51 -53.91 29.37
CA ARG A 7 -27.61 -53.47 30.30
C ARG A 7 -27.12 -52.23 31.11
N SER A 8 -27.83 -51.53 32.02
CA SER A 8 -29.27 -51.18 32.25
C SER A 8 -29.36 -50.30 33.52
N ALA A 9 -30.38 -49.41 33.60
CA ALA A 9 -30.95 -48.79 34.83
C ALA A 9 -30.02 -47.85 35.67
N ASP A 10 -30.50 -46.87 36.45
CA ASP A 10 -31.86 -46.31 36.64
C ASP A 10 -31.80 -44.82 37.09
N PRO A 11 -32.91 -44.05 37.07
CA PRO A 11 -32.95 -42.61 37.39
C PRO A 11 -33.43 -42.28 38.82
N GLY A 12 -33.15 -41.08 39.35
CA GLY A 12 -33.72 -40.70 40.66
C GLY A 12 -33.49 -39.27 41.21
N SER A 13 -34.48 -38.40 41.01
CA SER A 13 -35.05 -37.47 42.03
C SER A 13 -34.33 -36.21 42.55
N TYR A 14 -35.14 -35.12 42.57
CA TYR A 14 -35.33 -34.09 43.62
C TYR A 14 -34.26 -33.03 43.98
N ARG A 15 -34.68 -31.76 43.77
CA ARG A 15 -34.76 -30.65 44.75
C ARG A 15 -33.85 -30.70 46.00
N ASP A 16 -33.21 -29.57 46.32
CA ASP A 16 -33.96 -28.47 46.98
C ASP A 16 -33.32 -27.06 46.87
N ARG A 17 -34.06 -26.05 47.34
CA ARG A 17 -33.63 -24.64 47.49
C ARG A 17 -32.99 -24.42 48.88
N LYS A 18 -32.06 -23.45 48.97
CA LYS A 18 -32.04 -22.51 50.10
C LYS A 18 -31.28 -21.21 49.83
N SER A 19 -32.02 -20.13 49.70
CA SER A 19 -31.62 -18.82 50.24
C SER A 19 -31.97 -18.78 51.74
N ASP A 20 -31.21 -18.08 52.58
CA ASP A 20 -31.57 -16.75 53.12
C ASP A 20 -30.51 -16.25 54.12
N SER A 21 -30.74 -15.06 54.70
CA SER A 21 -29.98 -14.31 55.70
C SER A 21 -28.71 -13.58 55.20
N GLY A 22 -28.43 -12.33 55.62
CA GLY A 22 -29.23 -11.48 56.51
C GLY A 22 -28.92 -9.97 56.47
N PHE A 23 -30.00 -9.21 56.29
CA PHE A 23 -30.27 -7.80 56.62
C PHE A 23 -29.36 -7.04 57.61
N GLY A 24 -29.16 -5.74 57.34
CA GLY A 24 -28.79 -4.72 58.34
C GLY A 24 -28.30 -3.40 57.71
N GLY A 25 -28.79 -2.24 58.16
CA GLY A 25 -28.28 -0.93 57.71
C GLY A 25 -29.03 0.28 58.30
N ALA A 26 -28.36 1.45 58.32
CA ALA A 26 -28.96 2.75 58.61
C ALA A 26 -28.09 3.96 58.15
N SER A 27 -28.80 5.03 57.80
CA SER A 27 -28.43 6.42 57.48
C SER A 27 -27.21 7.09 58.14
N GLY A 28 -26.56 8.05 57.46
CA GLY A 28 -25.67 9.04 58.09
C GLY A 28 -24.95 10.03 57.15
N TYR A 29 -25.34 11.31 57.19
CA TYR A 29 -24.80 12.48 56.47
C TYR A 29 -23.27 12.59 56.27
N GLY A 30 -22.85 13.12 55.10
CA GLY A 30 -21.52 13.71 54.90
C GLY A 30 -21.15 13.93 53.43
N GLY A 31 -21.26 15.15 52.91
CA GLY A 31 -20.99 15.43 51.48
C GLY A 31 -20.03 16.58 51.23
N ALA A 32 -19.13 16.43 50.24
CA ALA A 32 -18.59 17.51 49.42
C ALA A 32 -17.76 16.99 48.21
N ARG A 33 -17.57 17.87 47.21
CA ARG A 33 -16.55 17.85 46.12
C ARG A 33 -16.70 16.79 45.01
N SER A 34 -17.43 17.19 43.97
CA SER A 34 -17.36 16.61 42.63
C SER A 34 -15.96 16.74 42.01
N SER A 35 -15.52 15.72 41.27
CA SER A 35 -14.26 15.72 40.50
C SER A 35 -14.39 14.92 39.20
N SER A 36 -14.97 15.57 38.17
CA SER A 36 -14.76 15.32 36.73
C SER A 36 -14.33 13.90 36.30
N SER A 37 -15.26 12.94 36.28
CA SER A 37 -15.05 11.68 35.57
C SER A 37 -15.05 11.91 34.05
N ARG A 38 -14.02 11.40 33.36
CA ARG A 38 -13.96 11.40 31.89
C ARG A 38 -15.13 10.57 31.34
N ARG A 39 -15.71 10.99 30.21
CA ARG A 39 -16.71 10.19 29.49
C ARG A 39 -15.97 9.25 28.54
N ASP A 40 -16.19 7.95 28.68
CA ASP A 40 -15.81 6.99 27.65
C ASP A 40 -16.70 7.16 26.41
N TYR A 41 -16.10 6.92 25.24
CA TYR A 41 -16.72 7.19 23.94
C TYR A 41 -16.97 5.88 23.20
N ASP A 42 -17.85 5.03 23.75
CA ASP A 42 -18.15 3.72 23.16
C ASP A 42 -19.08 3.84 21.93
N GLY A 43 -18.46 4.15 20.79
CA GLY A 43 -19.10 4.33 19.49
C GLY A 43 -19.14 3.06 18.65
N ALA A 44 -19.75 1.99 19.16
CA ALA A 44 -19.87 0.72 18.46
C ALA A 44 -20.89 0.78 17.29
N GLU A 45 -20.46 1.24 16.10
CA GLU A 45 -21.22 1.03 14.87
C GLU A 45 -21.52 -0.48 14.70
N THR A 46 -22.78 -0.83 14.44
CA THR A 46 -23.18 -2.23 14.25
C THR A 46 -22.48 -2.83 13.03
N PRO A 47 -22.04 -4.11 13.08
CA PRO A 47 -21.34 -4.72 11.97
C PRO A 47 -22.22 -4.70 10.72
N ARG A 48 -21.69 -4.17 9.60
CA ARG A 48 -22.41 -4.13 8.32
C ARG A 48 -22.84 -5.55 7.96
N LYS A 49 -24.15 -5.79 7.93
CA LYS A 49 -24.72 -7.07 7.51
C LYS A 49 -24.36 -7.29 6.04
N LEU A 50 -23.34 -8.11 5.79
CA LEU A 50 -23.02 -8.58 4.45
C LEU A 50 -24.18 -9.44 3.97
N ASP A 51 -24.68 -9.13 2.78
CA ASP A 51 -25.54 -10.05 2.04
C ASP A 51 -24.66 -11.19 1.50
N LEU A 52 -25.00 -12.41 1.89
CA LEU A 52 -24.26 -13.64 1.59
C LEU A 52 -25.16 -14.71 0.97
N ASP A 53 -26.40 -14.36 0.61
CA ASP A 53 -27.39 -15.32 0.16
C ASP A 53 -26.96 -15.96 -1.18
N GLY A 54 -27.06 -17.28 -1.27
CA GLY A 54 -26.60 -18.06 -2.42
C GLY A 54 -25.09 -18.34 -2.50
N LEU A 55 -24.27 -17.90 -1.52
CA LEU A 55 -22.82 -18.13 -1.53
C LEU A 55 -22.38 -19.32 -0.66
N THR A 56 -22.08 -20.48 -1.27
CA THR A 56 -21.63 -21.73 -0.62
C THR A 56 -20.67 -21.49 0.56
N PRO A 57 -21.01 -21.86 1.81
CA PRO A 57 -20.12 -21.64 2.96
C PRO A 57 -18.73 -22.24 2.76
N PHE A 58 -17.70 -21.56 3.26
CA PHE A 58 -16.32 -22.02 3.21
C PHE A 58 -15.62 -21.83 4.55
N GLU A 59 -14.73 -22.76 4.89
CA GLU A 59 -13.96 -22.72 6.13
C GLU A 59 -12.90 -21.61 6.08
N LYS A 60 -12.66 -21.00 7.26
CA LYS A 60 -11.75 -19.86 7.44
C LYS A 60 -10.81 -20.05 8.63
N ASN A 61 -11.30 -20.66 9.72
CA ASN A 61 -10.51 -20.98 10.89
C ASN A 61 -9.86 -22.37 10.74
N PHE A 62 -8.62 -22.40 10.29
CA PHE A 62 -7.77 -23.59 10.22
C PHE A 62 -6.81 -23.68 11.41
N TYR A 63 -6.93 -22.79 12.41
CA TYR A 63 -6.05 -22.76 13.57
C TYR A 63 -6.54 -23.70 14.68
N ALA A 64 -5.86 -24.85 14.81
CA ALA A 64 -5.86 -25.65 16.03
C ALA A 64 -4.69 -25.21 16.92
N GLU A 65 -4.98 -24.77 18.14
CA GLU A 65 -3.93 -24.43 19.10
C GLU A 65 -3.25 -25.71 19.62
N SER A 66 -1.92 -25.75 19.53
CA SER A 66 -1.12 -26.89 20.00
C SER A 66 -1.01 -26.89 21.52
N ALA A 67 -0.87 -28.07 22.15
CA ALA A 67 -0.78 -28.20 23.60
C ALA A 67 0.34 -27.32 24.21
N SER A 68 1.51 -27.28 23.55
CA SER A 68 2.67 -26.45 23.91
C SER A 68 2.40 -24.93 23.91
N VAL A 69 1.33 -24.48 23.25
CA VAL A 69 0.88 -23.09 23.19
C VAL A 69 -0.31 -22.86 24.11
N ALA A 70 -1.26 -23.81 24.17
CA ALA A 70 -2.39 -23.78 25.10
C ALA A 70 -1.91 -23.71 26.56
N GLU A 71 -0.89 -24.48 26.92
CA GLU A 71 -0.25 -24.53 28.26
C GLU A 71 0.49 -23.25 28.66
N MET A 72 0.83 -22.35 27.71
CA MET A 72 1.51 -21.09 28.06
C MET A 72 0.62 -20.21 28.92
N SER A 73 1.10 -19.77 30.08
CA SER A 73 0.36 -18.79 30.88
C SER A 73 0.38 -17.42 30.19
N GLU A 74 -0.57 -16.54 30.53
CA GLU A 74 -0.58 -15.18 30.00
C GLU A 74 0.70 -14.40 30.34
N ARG A 75 1.43 -14.78 31.42
CA ARG A 75 2.74 -14.22 31.73
C ARG A 75 3.82 -14.67 30.73
N ASP A 76 3.81 -15.94 30.33
CA ASP A 76 4.75 -16.48 29.32
C ASP A 76 4.46 -15.93 27.92
N VAL A 77 3.18 -15.69 27.62
CA VAL A 77 2.72 -15.03 26.39
C VAL A 77 3.23 -13.60 26.35
N GLU A 78 3.01 -12.83 27.42
CA GLU A 78 3.38 -11.42 27.48
C GLU A 78 4.90 -11.23 27.54
N GLU A 79 5.63 -12.10 28.25
CA GLU A 79 7.09 -12.09 28.22
C GLU A 79 7.65 -12.48 26.85
N TYR A 80 7.10 -13.50 26.17
CA TYR A 80 7.54 -13.85 24.81
C TYR A 80 7.31 -12.68 23.85
N ARG A 81 6.13 -12.03 23.93
CA ARG A 81 5.79 -10.83 23.15
C ARG A 81 6.79 -9.71 23.41
N ARG A 82 6.99 -9.31 24.68
CA ARG A 82 7.96 -8.30 25.12
C ARG A 82 9.37 -8.58 24.60
N ARG A 83 9.86 -9.82 24.73
CA ARG A 83 11.20 -10.24 24.31
C ARG A 83 11.39 -10.31 22.79
N ARG A 84 10.31 -10.39 22.01
CA ARG A 84 10.32 -10.41 20.53
C ARG A 84 9.73 -9.12 19.93
N GLU A 85 9.62 -8.06 20.75
CA GLU A 85 9.07 -6.74 20.40
C GLU A 85 7.68 -6.79 19.74
N ILE A 86 6.84 -7.74 20.13
CA ILE A 86 5.51 -7.96 19.56
C ILE A 86 4.46 -7.16 20.32
N THR A 87 3.87 -6.15 19.68
CA THR A 87 2.64 -5.48 20.14
C THR A 87 1.44 -6.01 19.36
N VAL A 88 0.30 -6.21 20.04
CA VAL A 88 -0.95 -6.70 19.41
C VAL A 88 -2.15 -5.83 19.75
N GLU A 89 -3.06 -5.65 18.80
CA GLU A 89 -4.38 -5.04 19.01
C GLU A 89 -5.49 -5.97 18.47
N GLY A 90 -6.63 -6.00 19.17
CA GLY A 90 -7.81 -6.75 18.78
C GLY A 90 -8.41 -7.58 19.92
N ARG A 91 -9.65 -8.04 19.76
CA ARG A 91 -10.30 -9.00 20.67
C ARG A 91 -9.86 -10.43 20.31
N ASP A 92 -9.68 -11.29 21.30
CA ASP A 92 -9.44 -12.75 21.15
C ASP A 92 -8.19 -13.12 20.34
N VAL A 93 -7.11 -12.34 20.52
CA VAL A 93 -5.81 -12.54 19.89
C VAL A 93 -5.21 -13.90 20.29
N PRO A 94 -4.88 -14.80 19.35
CA PRO A 94 -4.25 -16.07 19.68
C PRO A 94 -2.85 -15.89 20.25
N LYS A 95 -2.40 -16.85 21.04
CA LYS A 95 -1.04 -16.88 21.60
C LYS A 95 0.00 -17.02 20.47
N PRO A 96 1.21 -16.45 20.61
CA PRO A 96 2.27 -16.59 19.61
C PRO A 96 2.91 -17.99 19.69
N VAL A 97 3.21 -18.59 18.53
CA VAL A 97 3.90 -19.88 18.47
C VAL A 97 5.39 -19.75 18.77
N LYS A 98 6.02 -20.80 19.30
CA LYS A 98 7.47 -20.82 19.61
C LYS A 98 8.29 -21.52 18.53
N ALA A 99 7.78 -22.61 17.94
CA ALA A 99 8.39 -23.36 16.85
C ALA A 99 7.40 -23.66 15.71
N PHE A 100 7.88 -24.04 14.52
CA PHE A 100 7.02 -24.31 13.34
C PHE A 100 5.95 -25.38 13.59
N ARG A 101 6.28 -26.43 14.36
CA ARG A 101 5.35 -27.50 14.72
C ARG A 101 4.15 -27.01 15.54
N ASP A 102 4.33 -25.94 16.31
CA ASP A 102 3.30 -25.44 17.22
C ASP A 102 2.16 -24.71 16.46
N VAL A 103 2.33 -24.45 15.16
CA VAL A 103 1.37 -23.78 14.27
C VAL A 103 0.23 -24.69 13.82
N GLY A 104 0.44 -26.01 13.79
CA GLY A 104 -0.50 -26.95 13.16
C GLY A 104 -0.48 -26.90 11.62
N PHE A 105 0.62 -26.46 10.99
CA PHE A 105 0.74 -26.50 9.53
C PHE A 105 0.76 -27.96 8.99
N PRO A 106 0.04 -28.26 7.89
CA PRO A 106 0.09 -29.58 7.25
C PRO A 106 1.48 -29.97 6.71
N ASP A 107 1.72 -31.28 6.57
CA ASP A 107 3.02 -31.85 6.17
C ASP A 107 3.58 -31.25 4.89
N TYR A 108 2.76 -30.96 3.88
CA TYR A 108 3.23 -30.37 2.62
C TYR A 108 3.80 -28.96 2.79
N VAL A 109 3.37 -28.20 3.82
CA VAL A 109 3.97 -26.91 4.21
C VAL A 109 5.23 -27.15 5.03
N MET A 110 5.16 -28.04 6.02
CA MET A 110 6.27 -28.35 6.93
C MET A 110 7.49 -28.91 6.19
N GLN A 111 7.28 -29.71 5.13
CA GLN A 111 8.34 -30.16 4.22
C GLN A 111 9.05 -29.00 3.52
N GLU A 112 8.33 -27.98 3.04
CA GLU A 112 8.96 -26.83 2.38
C GLU A 112 9.66 -25.88 3.36
N ILE A 113 9.15 -25.75 4.60
CA ILE A 113 9.87 -25.09 5.71
C ILE A 113 11.19 -25.81 6.00
N ALA A 114 11.17 -27.14 6.10
CA ALA A 114 12.37 -27.95 6.35
C ALA A 114 13.37 -27.89 5.18
N LYS A 115 12.91 -28.03 3.93
CA LYS A 115 13.72 -27.84 2.71
C LYS A 115 14.34 -26.44 2.61
N ALA A 116 13.70 -25.42 3.19
CA ALA A 116 14.22 -24.06 3.24
C ALA A 116 15.28 -23.83 4.33
N GLY A 117 15.51 -24.80 5.23
CA GLY A 117 16.55 -24.74 6.27
C GLY A 117 16.27 -23.73 7.39
N PHE A 118 15.02 -23.34 7.62
CA PHE A 118 14.67 -22.40 8.69
C PHE A 118 14.69 -23.08 10.07
N THR A 119 15.22 -22.39 11.09
CA THR A 119 15.41 -22.93 12.45
C THR A 119 14.30 -22.53 13.42
N GLU A 120 13.81 -21.28 13.36
CA GLU A 120 12.71 -20.76 14.17
C GLU A 120 11.84 -19.76 13.37
N PRO A 121 10.55 -19.57 13.73
CA PRO A 121 9.70 -18.54 13.12
C PRO A 121 10.13 -17.14 13.54
N THR A 122 10.17 -16.20 12.58
CA THR A 122 10.42 -14.78 12.90
C THR A 122 9.27 -14.20 13.75
N ALA A 123 9.50 -13.11 14.49
CA ALA A 123 8.48 -12.54 15.39
C ALA A 123 7.13 -12.25 14.70
N ILE A 124 7.16 -11.74 13.45
CA ILE A 124 5.95 -11.47 12.65
C ILE A 124 5.26 -12.75 12.15
N GLN A 125 6.00 -13.86 11.96
CA GLN A 125 5.44 -15.17 11.64
C GLN A 125 4.84 -15.82 12.90
N ALA A 126 5.56 -15.76 14.03
CA ALA A 126 5.19 -16.36 15.31
C ALA A 126 3.83 -15.88 15.83
N GLN A 127 3.53 -14.58 15.72
CA GLN A 127 2.22 -14.04 16.08
C GLN A 127 1.25 -13.93 14.88
N GLY A 128 1.76 -13.72 13.66
CA GLY A 128 0.94 -13.50 12.46
C GLY A 128 0.31 -14.77 11.86
N TRP A 129 0.98 -15.92 11.91
CA TRP A 129 0.42 -17.18 11.43
C TRP A 129 -0.83 -17.64 12.20
N PRO A 130 -0.86 -17.70 13.55
CA PRO A 130 -2.08 -18.09 14.26
C PRO A 130 -3.21 -17.06 14.10
N MET A 131 -2.88 -15.76 13.94
CA MET A 131 -3.87 -14.73 13.57
C MET A 131 -4.48 -14.97 12.18
N ALA A 132 -3.64 -15.29 11.19
CA ALA A 132 -4.07 -15.55 9.81
C ALA A 132 -4.84 -16.87 9.68
N LEU A 133 -4.37 -17.96 10.32
CA LEU A 133 -5.05 -19.25 10.32
C LEU A 133 -6.39 -19.21 11.08
N LYS A 134 -6.61 -18.27 12.01
CA LYS A 134 -7.93 -17.99 12.61
C LYS A 134 -8.96 -17.40 11.62
N GLY A 135 -8.58 -17.11 10.38
CA GLY A 135 -9.50 -16.68 9.32
C GLY A 135 -10.04 -15.25 9.43
N ARG A 136 -9.48 -14.44 10.34
CA ARG A 136 -9.84 -13.03 10.53
C ARG A 136 -8.91 -12.10 9.77
N ASP A 137 -9.40 -10.92 9.45
CA ASP A 137 -8.61 -9.86 8.83
C ASP A 137 -7.40 -9.47 9.69
N LEU A 138 -6.31 -9.06 9.06
CA LEU A 138 -5.02 -8.87 9.73
C LEU A 138 -4.24 -7.69 9.16
N ILE A 139 -3.73 -6.82 10.04
CA ILE A 139 -2.72 -5.80 9.74
C ILE A 139 -1.39 -6.26 10.35
N GLY A 140 -0.42 -6.65 9.52
CA GLY A 140 0.91 -7.09 9.95
C GLY A 140 2.01 -6.08 9.62
N ILE A 141 2.54 -5.43 10.66
CA ILE A 141 3.54 -4.36 10.56
C ILE A 141 4.86 -4.89 11.16
N ALA A 142 5.92 -4.88 10.36
CA ALA A 142 7.27 -5.27 10.79
C ALA A 142 8.30 -4.71 9.80
N GLU A 143 9.55 -4.54 10.19
CA GLU A 143 10.62 -4.02 9.32
C GLU A 143 10.85 -4.80 8.00
N THR A 144 11.64 -4.24 7.08
CA THR A 144 12.07 -4.95 5.86
C THR A 144 13.01 -6.11 6.17
N GLY A 145 12.75 -7.30 5.62
CA GLY A 145 13.57 -8.50 5.85
C GLY A 145 12.97 -9.47 6.89
N SER A 146 12.05 -9.02 7.75
CA SER A 146 11.37 -9.78 8.82
C SER A 146 10.59 -11.06 8.41
N GLY A 147 10.59 -11.47 7.14
CA GLY A 147 9.92 -12.71 6.69
C GLY A 147 8.41 -12.61 6.42
N LYS A 148 7.85 -11.38 6.34
CA LYS A 148 6.42 -11.12 6.05
C LYS A 148 5.84 -11.89 4.85
N THR A 149 6.61 -12.15 3.80
CA THR A 149 6.14 -12.89 2.61
C THR A 149 5.58 -14.27 2.98
N LEU A 150 6.28 -15.00 3.86
CA LEU A 150 5.82 -16.32 4.33
C LEU A 150 4.79 -16.21 5.46
N ALA A 151 4.68 -15.05 6.13
CA ALA A 151 3.63 -14.78 7.11
C ALA A 151 2.22 -14.80 6.48
N TYR A 152 2.10 -14.48 5.18
CA TYR A 152 0.82 -14.63 4.44
C TYR A 152 0.80 -15.78 3.43
N LEU A 153 1.91 -16.13 2.75
CA LEU A 153 1.88 -17.20 1.74
C LEU A 153 1.57 -18.58 2.33
N LEU A 154 2.08 -18.92 3.52
CA LEU A 154 1.86 -20.27 4.07
C LEU A 154 0.41 -20.47 4.56
N PRO A 155 -0.23 -19.53 5.28
CA PRO A 155 -1.68 -19.59 5.54
C PRO A 155 -2.52 -19.59 4.26
N ALA A 156 -2.12 -18.82 3.22
CA ALA A 156 -2.82 -18.80 1.94
C ALA A 156 -2.74 -20.15 1.19
N ILE A 157 -1.61 -20.86 1.30
CA ILE A 157 -1.43 -22.22 0.75
C ILE A 157 -2.34 -23.23 1.47
N VAL A 158 -2.44 -23.17 2.81
CA VAL A 158 -3.41 -23.98 3.57
C VAL A 158 -4.84 -23.64 3.14
N HIS A 159 -5.16 -22.36 3.01
CA HIS A 159 -6.49 -21.90 2.61
C HIS A 159 -6.89 -22.43 1.22
N VAL A 160 -5.99 -22.40 0.23
CA VAL A 160 -6.23 -22.95 -1.12
C VAL A 160 -6.58 -24.44 -1.07
N ASN A 161 -5.81 -25.24 -0.32
CA ASN A 161 -6.01 -26.69 -0.27
C ASN A 161 -7.29 -27.11 0.50
N ALA A 162 -7.86 -26.21 1.30
CA ALA A 162 -9.17 -26.39 1.94
C ALA A 162 -10.36 -25.97 1.05
N GLN A 163 -10.13 -25.42 -0.15
CA GLN A 163 -11.18 -25.07 -1.09
C GLN A 163 -11.42 -26.18 -2.13
N PRO A 164 -12.65 -26.29 -2.68
CA PRO A 164 -12.90 -27.11 -3.86
C PRO A 164 -11.99 -26.71 -5.04
N ILE A 165 -11.41 -27.72 -5.70
CA ILE A 165 -10.53 -27.59 -6.88
C ILE A 165 -11.20 -26.69 -7.94
N LEU A 166 -10.40 -25.88 -8.64
CA LEU A 166 -10.90 -24.94 -9.66
C LEU A 166 -11.61 -25.66 -10.81
N ALA A 167 -12.81 -25.17 -11.14
CA ALA A 167 -13.49 -25.54 -12.38
C ALA A 167 -12.96 -24.72 -13.58
N PRO A 168 -13.13 -25.20 -14.83
CA PRO A 168 -12.80 -24.41 -16.01
C PRO A 168 -13.56 -23.07 -16.02
N GLY A 169 -12.83 -21.95 -16.06
CA GLY A 169 -13.40 -20.59 -16.01
C GLY A 169 -13.49 -19.97 -14.61
N ASP A 170 -13.07 -20.67 -13.54
CA ASP A 170 -12.96 -20.09 -12.21
C ASP A 170 -11.91 -18.96 -12.14
N GLY A 171 -12.18 -18.00 -11.25
CA GLY A 171 -11.19 -17.04 -10.79
C GLY A 171 -10.28 -17.60 -9.70
N PRO A 172 -9.17 -16.92 -9.37
CA PRO A 172 -8.28 -17.34 -8.29
C PRO A 172 -8.97 -17.33 -6.92
N ILE A 173 -8.49 -18.19 -6.03
CA ILE A 173 -8.89 -18.23 -4.62
C ILE A 173 -8.13 -17.14 -3.85
N VAL A 174 -6.83 -16.99 -4.13
CA VAL A 174 -5.94 -16.01 -3.48
C VAL A 174 -5.48 -14.96 -4.47
N LEU A 175 -5.60 -13.69 -4.09
CA LEU A 175 -5.06 -12.55 -4.83
C LEU A 175 -4.07 -11.77 -3.96
N VAL A 176 -2.81 -11.69 -4.38
CA VAL A 176 -1.79 -10.84 -3.75
C VAL A 176 -1.55 -9.62 -4.64
N LEU A 177 -1.82 -8.42 -4.13
CA LEU A 177 -1.55 -7.17 -4.83
C LEU A 177 -0.19 -6.60 -4.44
N ALA A 178 0.63 -6.26 -5.44
CA ALA A 178 1.95 -5.67 -5.27
C ALA A 178 2.07 -4.32 -6.00
N PRO A 179 2.76 -3.30 -5.41
CA PRO A 179 2.93 -1.98 -6.02
C PRO A 179 3.91 -1.96 -7.20
N THR A 180 4.83 -2.94 -7.31
CA THR A 180 5.85 -3.02 -8.37
C THR A 180 5.82 -4.40 -9.02
N ARG A 181 6.32 -4.47 -10.27
CA ARG A 181 6.33 -5.72 -11.08
C ARG A 181 7.35 -6.70 -10.52
N GLU A 182 8.47 -6.12 -10.13
CA GLU A 182 9.66 -6.72 -9.56
C GLU A 182 9.31 -7.43 -8.23
N LEU A 183 8.50 -6.80 -7.37
CA LEU A 183 7.96 -7.44 -6.16
C LEU A 183 6.94 -8.54 -6.49
N ALA A 184 6.07 -8.33 -7.48
CA ALA A 184 5.09 -9.34 -7.88
C ALA A 184 5.77 -10.64 -8.35
N VAL A 185 6.82 -10.53 -9.16
CA VAL A 185 7.65 -11.68 -9.60
C VAL A 185 8.38 -12.32 -8.41
N GLN A 186 8.91 -11.54 -7.46
CA GLN A 186 9.53 -12.12 -6.26
C GLN A 186 8.53 -12.95 -5.42
N ILE A 187 7.33 -12.42 -5.18
CA ILE A 187 6.28 -13.14 -4.43
C ILE A 187 5.84 -14.40 -5.21
N GLN A 188 5.79 -14.34 -6.55
CA GLN A 188 5.53 -15.52 -7.38
C GLN A 188 6.61 -16.61 -7.21
N GLN A 189 7.88 -16.24 -7.12
CA GLN A 189 8.99 -17.19 -6.91
C GLN A 189 8.86 -17.90 -5.56
N GLU A 190 8.57 -17.18 -4.47
CA GLU A 190 8.33 -17.78 -3.16
C GLU A 190 7.04 -18.63 -3.15
N ALA A 191 5.96 -18.17 -3.78
CA ALA A 191 4.71 -18.95 -3.90
C ALA A 191 4.90 -20.24 -4.72
N THR A 192 5.77 -20.22 -5.73
CA THR A 192 6.11 -21.40 -6.52
C THR A 192 6.95 -22.39 -5.72
N LYS A 193 7.92 -21.89 -4.94
CA LYS A 193 8.73 -22.72 -4.03
C LYS A 193 7.86 -23.41 -2.97
N PHE A 194 7.13 -22.64 -2.17
CA PHE A 194 6.37 -23.19 -1.04
C PHE A 194 5.06 -23.88 -1.46
N GLY A 195 4.55 -23.63 -2.67
CA GLY A 195 3.40 -24.34 -3.23
C GLY A 195 3.73 -25.70 -3.87
N ALA A 196 5.02 -26.03 -4.06
CA ALA A 196 5.48 -27.17 -4.85
C ALA A 196 4.95 -28.53 -4.36
N SER A 197 5.16 -28.87 -3.07
CA SER A 197 4.62 -30.11 -2.48
C SER A 197 3.10 -30.23 -2.53
N SER A 198 2.36 -29.12 -2.68
CA SER A 198 0.88 -29.10 -2.78
C SER A 198 0.30 -29.04 -4.20
N ARG A 199 1.13 -29.03 -5.26
CA ARG A 199 0.71 -28.90 -6.67
C ARG A 199 -0.13 -27.63 -7.00
N ILE A 200 -0.09 -26.62 -6.13
CA ILE A 200 -0.78 -25.33 -6.32
C ILE A 200 -0.16 -24.59 -7.51
N LYS A 201 -1.00 -24.14 -8.45
CA LYS A 201 -0.56 -23.29 -9.56
C LYS A 201 -0.64 -21.83 -9.15
N ASN A 202 0.30 -21.05 -9.67
CA ASN A 202 0.28 -19.60 -9.51
C ASN A 202 0.74 -18.90 -10.80
N THR A 203 0.39 -17.63 -10.96
CA THR A 203 0.92 -16.78 -12.03
C THR A 203 1.06 -15.33 -11.60
N CYS A 204 1.90 -14.56 -12.31
CA CYS A 204 2.18 -13.15 -12.03
C CYS A 204 1.67 -12.24 -13.15
N ILE A 205 0.81 -11.29 -12.79
CA ILE A 205 0.04 -10.44 -13.71
C ILE A 205 0.52 -8.99 -13.62
N TYR A 206 1.37 -8.61 -14.58
CA TYR A 206 2.03 -7.30 -14.56
C TYR A 206 2.23 -6.69 -15.94
N GLY A 207 2.25 -5.36 -15.98
CA GLY A 207 2.37 -4.57 -17.21
C GLY A 207 3.78 -4.61 -17.82
N GLY A 208 3.91 -4.12 -19.06
CA GLY A 208 5.21 -4.01 -19.76
C GLY A 208 5.75 -5.31 -20.38
N VAL A 209 5.09 -6.44 -20.16
CA VAL A 209 5.32 -7.72 -20.87
C VAL A 209 4.10 -8.12 -21.70
N PRO A 210 4.24 -8.98 -22.74
CA PRO A 210 3.13 -9.44 -23.58
C PRO A 210 1.99 -10.05 -22.75
N LYS A 211 0.73 -9.78 -23.14
CA LYS A 211 -0.45 -10.33 -22.44
C LYS A 211 -0.61 -11.84 -22.62
N GLY A 212 -0.26 -12.36 -23.80
CA GLY A 212 -0.55 -13.74 -24.23
C GLY A 212 -0.17 -14.85 -23.24
N PRO A 213 1.05 -14.86 -22.67
CA PRO A 213 1.43 -15.84 -21.64
C PRO A 213 0.54 -15.75 -20.39
N GLN A 214 0.38 -14.56 -19.81
CA GLN A 214 -0.46 -14.32 -18.63
C GLN A 214 -1.93 -14.73 -18.87
N VAL A 215 -2.46 -14.45 -20.07
CA VAL A 215 -3.81 -14.87 -20.48
C VAL A 215 -3.93 -16.40 -20.51
N ARG A 216 -2.97 -17.11 -21.10
CA ARG A 216 -3.00 -18.59 -21.15
C ARG A 216 -2.90 -19.22 -19.76
N ASP A 217 -2.17 -18.61 -18.84
CA ASP A 217 -2.05 -19.14 -17.47
C ASP A 217 -3.35 -18.92 -16.68
N LEU A 218 -3.98 -17.74 -16.81
CA LEU A 218 -5.32 -17.49 -16.29
C LEU A 218 -6.35 -18.51 -16.81
N GLN A 219 -6.35 -18.76 -18.13
CA GLN A 219 -7.30 -19.67 -18.80
C GLN A 219 -7.13 -21.15 -18.41
N LYS A 220 -5.94 -21.56 -17.92
CA LYS A 220 -5.71 -22.93 -17.35
C LYS A 220 -6.28 -23.11 -15.94
N GLY A 221 -6.77 -22.03 -15.32
CA GLY A 221 -7.11 -21.97 -13.90
C GLY A 221 -5.85 -21.94 -13.03
N VAL A 222 -5.76 -20.94 -12.15
CA VAL A 222 -4.64 -20.72 -11.21
C VAL A 222 -5.20 -20.34 -9.84
N GLU A 223 -4.78 -21.06 -8.81
CA GLU A 223 -5.35 -20.91 -7.47
C GLU A 223 -4.86 -19.63 -6.77
N ILE A 224 -3.60 -19.24 -7.03
CA ILE A 224 -2.96 -18.01 -6.53
C ILE A 224 -2.59 -17.08 -7.69
N VAL A 225 -3.10 -15.85 -7.67
CA VAL A 225 -2.68 -14.77 -8.57
C VAL A 225 -1.91 -13.71 -7.79
N ILE A 226 -0.70 -13.39 -8.26
CA ILE A 226 0.07 -12.23 -7.80
C ILE A 226 -0.05 -11.16 -8.89
N ALA A 227 -0.38 -9.91 -8.54
CA ALA A 227 -0.65 -8.89 -9.57
C ALA A 227 -0.24 -7.47 -9.20
N THR A 228 0.14 -6.70 -10.23
CA THR A 228 0.14 -5.23 -10.17
C THR A 228 -1.24 -4.70 -10.60
N PRO A 229 -1.85 -3.72 -9.90
CA PRO A 229 -3.25 -3.32 -10.13
C PRO A 229 -3.61 -2.99 -11.59
N GLY A 230 -2.76 -2.25 -12.30
CA GLY A 230 -3.06 -1.81 -13.67
C GLY A 230 -3.23 -2.94 -14.69
N ARG A 231 -2.43 -4.02 -14.60
CA ARG A 231 -2.59 -5.18 -15.49
C ARG A 231 -3.70 -6.13 -15.01
N LEU A 232 -4.00 -6.17 -13.71
CA LEU A 232 -5.16 -6.91 -13.21
C LEU A 232 -6.47 -6.30 -13.72
N ILE A 233 -6.60 -4.97 -13.68
CA ILE A 233 -7.78 -4.26 -14.20
C ILE A 233 -7.98 -4.57 -15.69
N ASP A 234 -6.93 -4.41 -16.50
CA ASP A 234 -6.90 -4.79 -17.93
C ASP A 234 -7.38 -6.25 -18.17
N MET A 235 -6.91 -7.22 -17.38
CA MET A 235 -7.32 -8.63 -17.49
C MET A 235 -8.78 -8.88 -17.05
N LEU A 236 -9.31 -8.09 -16.12
CA LEU A 236 -10.72 -8.16 -15.67
C LEU A 236 -11.66 -7.48 -16.68
N GLU A 237 -11.25 -6.33 -17.23
CA GLU A 237 -11.98 -5.57 -18.26
C GLU A 237 -12.08 -6.36 -19.57
N THR A 238 -10.98 -7.01 -19.97
CA THR A 238 -10.95 -7.91 -21.14
C THR A 238 -11.47 -9.33 -20.83
N HIS A 239 -11.97 -9.57 -19.61
CA HIS A 239 -12.60 -10.82 -19.15
C HIS A 239 -11.72 -12.08 -19.29
N GLN A 240 -10.40 -11.91 -19.20
CA GLN A 240 -9.42 -13.02 -19.20
C GLN A 240 -9.31 -13.69 -17.83
N THR A 241 -9.83 -13.04 -16.78
CA THR A 241 -10.09 -13.63 -15.47
C THR A 241 -11.31 -12.95 -14.82
N ASN A 242 -11.69 -13.42 -13.64
CA ASN A 242 -12.76 -12.87 -12.81
C ASN A 242 -12.37 -13.01 -11.33
N LEU A 243 -13.02 -12.25 -10.44
CA LEU A 243 -12.78 -12.33 -8.99
C LEU A 243 -13.97 -12.97 -8.24
N ARG A 244 -14.75 -13.86 -8.87
CA ARG A 244 -15.99 -14.43 -8.27
C ARG A 244 -15.74 -15.20 -6.98
N ARG A 245 -14.59 -15.88 -6.85
CA ARG A 245 -14.19 -16.62 -5.65
C ARG A 245 -13.65 -15.70 -4.53
N ILE A 246 -13.36 -14.42 -4.83
CA ILE A 246 -12.94 -13.40 -3.85
C ILE A 246 -14.18 -12.64 -3.38
N ARG A 247 -14.85 -13.24 -2.39
CA ARG A 247 -16.19 -12.84 -1.92
C ARG A 247 -16.21 -11.54 -1.09
N PRO A 248 -17.41 -10.98 -0.83
CA PRO A 248 -17.56 -9.89 0.15
C PRO A 248 -17.00 -10.24 1.54
N ASP A 249 -17.20 -11.49 1.98
CA ASP A 249 -16.73 -12.07 3.25
C ASP A 249 -15.36 -12.79 3.17
N ARG A 250 -14.55 -12.47 2.17
CA ARG A 250 -13.12 -12.88 2.11
C ARG A 250 -12.37 -12.45 3.39
N GLN A 251 -11.30 -13.16 3.71
CA GLN A 251 -10.27 -12.65 4.62
C GLN A 251 -9.42 -11.60 3.89
N THR A 252 -9.14 -10.47 4.53
CA THR A 252 -8.31 -9.37 4.00
C THR A 252 -7.09 -9.17 4.90
N LEU A 253 -5.89 -9.33 4.34
CA LEU A 253 -4.62 -9.20 5.07
C LEU A 253 -3.75 -8.10 4.45
N TYR A 254 -3.32 -7.14 5.26
CA TYR A 254 -2.39 -6.07 4.87
C TYR A 254 -1.05 -6.24 5.56
N TRP A 255 0.03 -6.05 4.82
CA TRP A 255 1.40 -6.28 5.29
C TRP A 255 2.32 -5.14 4.84
N SER A 256 3.00 -4.50 5.79
CA SER A 256 3.87 -3.34 5.51
C SER A 256 5.08 -3.30 6.46
N ALA A 257 6.00 -2.37 6.20
CA ALA A 257 6.99 -1.92 7.17
C ALA A 257 6.68 -0.54 7.76
N THR A 258 5.80 0.24 7.12
CA THR A 258 5.29 1.51 7.64
C THR A 258 3.76 1.52 7.61
N TRP A 259 3.13 2.17 8.58
CA TRP A 259 1.67 2.24 8.68
C TRP A 259 1.19 3.61 9.19
N PRO A 260 1.28 4.66 8.34
CA PRO A 260 0.82 6.00 8.71
C PRO A 260 -0.66 6.03 9.10
N LYS A 261 -1.05 6.97 9.96
CA LYS A 261 -2.42 7.08 10.50
C LYS A 261 -3.46 7.30 9.40
N GLU A 262 -3.07 7.99 8.33
CA GLU A 262 -3.85 8.27 7.14
C GLU A 262 -4.13 6.99 6.35
N VAL A 263 -3.12 6.11 6.25
CA VAL A 263 -3.24 4.78 5.64
C VAL A 263 -4.09 3.87 6.52
N GLU A 264 -3.93 3.92 7.85
CA GLU A 264 -4.76 3.13 8.77
C GLU A 264 -6.25 3.51 8.69
N GLN A 265 -6.57 4.81 8.70
CA GLN A 265 -7.94 5.33 8.55
C GLN A 265 -8.59 4.95 7.21
N LEU A 266 -7.78 4.79 6.16
CA LEU A 266 -8.25 4.36 4.85
C LEU A 266 -8.43 2.83 4.80
N ALA A 267 -7.44 2.08 5.31
CA ALA A 267 -7.43 0.62 5.35
C ALA A 267 -8.56 0.04 6.20
N ARG A 268 -8.87 0.64 7.37
CA ARG A 268 -9.99 0.23 8.24
C ARG A 268 -11.36 0.25 7.55
N ARG A 269 -11.52 0.90 6.39
CA ARG A 269 -12.76 0.89 5.58
C ARG A 269 -12.97 -0.39 4.77
N PHE A 270 -11.94 -1.25 4.67
CA PHE A 270 -11.94 -2.48 3.86
C PHE A 270 -11.75 -3.75 4.70
N LEU A 271 -11.62 -3.61 6.03
CA LEU A 271 -11.34 -4.67 6.98
C LEU A 271 -12.54 -4.91 7.90
N TYR A 272 -12.77 -6.16 8.30
CA TYR A 272 -13.81 -6.58 9.24
C TYR A 272 -13.21 -7.16 10.53
N SER A 273 -13.40 -6.46 11.65
CA SER A 273 -12.87 -6.84 12.98
C SER A 273 -11.41 -7.33 12.96
N PRO A 274 -10.46 -6.55 12.36
CA PRO A 274 -9.11 -7.02 12.12
C PRO A 274 -8.33 -7.21 13.42
N TYR A 275 -7.44 -8.19 13.42
CA TYR A 275 -6.25 -8.19 14.27
C TYR A 275 -5.24 -7.16 13.73
N LYS A 276 -4.43 -6.59 14.62
CA LYS A 276 -3.21 -5.85 14.23
C LYS A 276 -2.04 -6.36 15.05
N VAL A 277 -0.89 -6.53 14.42
CA VAL A 277 0.38 -6.90 15.04
C VAL A 277 1.48 -5.96 14.54
N VAL A 278 2.27 -5.45 15.47
CA VAL A 278 3.43 -4.59 15.23
C VAL A 278 4.65 -5.28 15.82
N ILE A 279 5.72 -5.41 15.04
CA ILE A 279 7.03 -5.85 15.51
C ILE A 279 7.96 -4.64 15.55
N GLY A 280 8.54 -4.36 16.71
CA GLY A 280 9.26 -3.12 17.00
C GLY A 280 8.33 -2.02 17.51
N SER A 281 8.80 -0.77 17.49
CA SER A 281 7.93 0.37 17.82
C SER A 281 6.92 0.66 16.70
N PRO A 282 5.73 1.22 17.01
CA PRO A 282 4.90 1.91 16.02
C PRO A 282 5.58 3.14 15.39
N ASP A 283 6.64 3.68 16.00
CA ASP A 283 7.45 4.75 15.42
C ASP A 283 8.33 4.26 14.26
N LEU A 284 8.70 5.16 13.35
CA LEU A 284 9.50 4.83 12.17
C LEU A 284 10.96 4.53 12.55
N LYS A 285 11.28 3.27 12.85
CA LYS A 285 12.63 2.81 13.18
C LYS A 285 13.41 2.31 11.96
N ALA A 286 14.73 2.51 11.99
CA ALA A 286 15.68 1.87 11.08
C ALA A 286 16.11 0.50 11.64
N ASN A 287 16.54 -0.43 10.78
CA ASN A 287 17.11 -1.70 11.24
C ASN A 287 18.48 -1.47 11.90
N HIS A 288 18.64 -1.91 13.15
CA HIS A 288 19.85 -1.64 13.97
C HIS A 288 21.12 -2.37 13.48
N ALA A 289 21.01 -3.37 12.59
CA ALA A 289 22.18 -4.00 11.95
C ALA A 289 22.75 -3.17 10.79
N ILE A 290 22.13 -2.02 10.45
CA ILE A 290 22.60 -1.09 9.42
C ILE A 290 23.37 0.06 10.08
N ARG A 291 24.67 0.15 9.80
CA ARG A 291 25.48 1.32 10.12
C ARG A 291 25.13 2.47 9.18
N GLN A 292 24.69 3.60 9.71
CA GLN A 292 24.20 4.74 8.93
C GLN A 292 25.18 5.91 9.01
N HIS A 293 25.58 6.40 7.84
CA HIS A 293 26.42 7.58 7.65
C HIS A 293 25.62 8.64 6.89
N VAL A 294 25.51 9.85 7.45
CA VAL A 294 24.89 11.00 6.78
C VAL A 294 25.95 12.09 6.66
N GLU A 295 26.25 12.48 5.42
CA GLU A 295 27.25 13.49 5.08
C GLU A 295 26.54 14.71 4.48
N ILE A 296 26.86 15.89 5.00
CA ILE A 296 26.31 17.15 4.49
C ILE A 296 27.14 17.58 3.27
N VAL A 297 26.48 17.75 2.12
CA VAL A 297 27.15 18.12 0.87
C VAL A 297 26.33 19.15 0.08
N SER A 298 26.99 19.91 -0.80
CA SER A 298 26.29 20.61 -1.88
C SER A 298 26.04 19.68 -3.07
N GLU A 299 25.02 20.00 -3.89
CA GLU A 299 24.67 19.22 -5.09
C GLU A 299 25.88 19.01 -6.02
N ASN A 300 26.70 20.06 -6.21
CA ASN A 300 27.89 20.04 -7.07
C ASN A 300 29.01 19.12 -6.55
N GLN A 301 29.02 18.80 -5.25
CA GLN A 301 30.02 17.92 -4.63
C GLN A 301 29.62 16.44 -4.68
N LYS A 302 28.34 16.11 -4.87
CA LYS A 302 27.82 14.73 -4.79
C LYS A 302 28.56 13.75 -5.68
N TYR A 303 28.95 14.13 -6.91
CA TYR A 303 29.64 13.20 -7.82
C TYR A 303 31.05 12.85 -7.33
N ASN A 304 31.85 13.85 -7.00
CA ASN A 304 33.23 13.65 -6.52
C ASN A 304 33.23 12.90 -5.18
N LYS A 305 32.22 13.14 -4.33
CA LYS A 305 31.97 12.37 -3.10
C LYS A 305 31.55 10.93 -3.39
N LEU A 306 30.73 10.67 -4.42
CA LEU A 306 30.36 9.32 -4.83
C LEU A 306 31.59 8.54 -5.33
N VAL A 307 32.40 9.13 -6.22
CA VAL A 307 33.59 8.45 -6.76
C VAL A 307 34.57 8.12 -5.63
N LYS A 308 34.92 9.08 -4.77
CA LYS A 308 35.78 8.80 -3.62
C LYS A 308 35.20 7.75 -2.68
N LEU A 309 33.89 7.80 -2.40
CA LEU A 309 33.24 6.79 -1.57
C LEU A 309 33.31 5.39 -2.20
N LEU A 310 33.22 5.29 -3.54
CA LEU A 310 33.41 4.03 -4.25
C LEU A 310 34.87 3.55 -4.19
N GLU A 311 35.85 4.44 -4.31
CA GLU A 311 37.28 4.12 -4.10
C GLU A 311 37.54 3.57 -2.68
N ASP A 312 36.95 4.20 -1.66
CA ASP A 312 37.11 3.82 -0.24
C ASP A 312 36.41 2.48 0.13
N ILE A 313 35.39 2.02 -0.63
CA ILE A 313 34.54 0.85 -0.24
C ILE A 313 34.44 -0.28 -1.28
N MET A 314 35.02 -0.14 -2.48
CA MET A 314 34.92 -1.17 -3.53
C MET A 314 35.80 -2.39 -3.23
N ASP A 315 35.18 -3.42 -2.68
CA ASP A 315 35.76 -4.75 -2.46
C ASP A 315 35.11 -5.83 -3.34
N GLY A 316 34.40 -5.42 -4.39
CA GLY A 316 33.59 -6.29 -5.26
C GLY A 316 32.19 -6.61 -4.71
N SER A 317 31.84 -6.17 -3.50
CA SER A 317 30.48 -6.31 -2.96
C SER A 317 29.45 -5.50 -3.75
N ARG A 318 28.19 -5.94 -3.72
CA ARG A 318 27.07 -5.22 -4.36
C ARG A 318 26.76 -3.90 -3.65
N ILE A 319 26.76 -2.81 -4.43
CA ILE A 319 26.47 -1.43 -4.05
C ILE A 319 25.21 -0.95 -4.78
N LEU A 320 24.22 -0.48 -4.02
CA LEU A 320 22.97 0.06 -4.57
C LEU A 320 22.87 1.57 -4.33
N VAL A 321 22.92 2.35 -5.42
CA VAL A 321 22.91 3.82 -5.41
C VAL A 321 21.51 4.34 -5.73
N PHE A 322 20.92 5.13 -4.84
CA PHE A 322 19.56 5.65 -4.96
C PHE A 322 19.52 7.10 -5.43
N MET A 323 18.67 7.35 -6.43
CA MET A 323 18.44 8.62 -7.11
C MET A 323 16.95 9.00 -7.04
N ASP A 324 16.60 10.29 -7.03
CA ASP A 324 15.19 10.74 -7.12
C ASP A 324 14.68 10.66 -8.58
N THR A 325 15.54 10.93 -9.57
CA THR A 325 15.12 11.05 -10.98
C THR A 325 15.69 9.97 -11.90
N LYS A 326 14.86 9.54 -12.85
CA LYS A 326 15.21 8.54 -13.89
C LYS A 326 16.35 9.02 -14.79
N LYS A 327 16.33 10.32 -15.18
CA LYS A 327 17.41 10.97 -15.94
C LYS A 327 18.72 10.97 -15.15
N GLY A 328 18.66 11.23 -13.84
CA GLY A 328 19.81 11.13 -12.94
C GLY A 328 20.47 9.76 -12.97
N CYS A 329 19.71 8.67 -12.85
CA CYS A 329 20.25 7.31 -12.94
C CYS A 329 21.09 7.10 -14.20
N ASP A 330 20.56 7.46 -15.38
CA ASP A 330 21.28 7.27 -16.65
C ASP A 330 22.46 8.23 -16.82
N GLN A 331 22.36 9.48 -16.34
CA GLN A 331 23.47 10.44 -16.35
C GLN A 331 24.64 9.97 -15.48
N ILE A 332 24.39 9.65 -14.21
CA ILE A 332 25.43 9.21 -13.27
C ILE A 332 25.99 7.84 -13.67
N THR A 333 25.16 6.91 -14.16
CA THR A 333 25.66 5.62 -14.66
C THR A 333 26.54 5.78 -15.90
N ARG A 334 26.22 6.71 -16.81
CA ARG A 334 27.08 7.02 -17.95
C ARG A 334 28.42 7.61 -17.49
N GLN A 335 28.40 8.53 -16.52
CA GLN A 335 29.61 9.17 -16.01
C GLN A 335 30.51 8.16 -15.29
N LEU A 336 29.94 7.35 -14.38
CA LEU A 336 30.64 6.25 -13.72
C LEU A 336 31.30 5.29 -14.72
N ARG A 337 30.60 4.92 -15.81
CA ARG A 337 31.17 4.07 -16.88
C ARG A 337 32.29 4.74 -17.67
N MET A 338 32.23 6.05 -17.88
CA MET A 338 33.31 6.80 -18.53
C MET A 338 34.55 6.84 -17.63
N ASP A 339 34.34 6.92 -16.32
CA ASP A 339 35.38 6.85 -15.28
C ASP A 339 35.79 5.39 -14.95
N GLY A 340 35.39 4.41 -15.78
CA GLY A 340 35.80 3.00 -15.70
C GLY A 340 34.98 2.09 -14.77
N TRP A 341 34.00 2.61 -14.04
CA TRP A 341 33.25 1.84 -13.04
C TRP A 341 32.21 0.88 -13.66
N PRO A 342 32.10 -0.37 -13.17
CA PRO A 342 31.15 -1.37 -13.65
C PRO A 342 29.73 -1.13 -13.10
N ALA A 343 29.08 -0.06 -13.61
CA ALA A 343 27.77 0.42 -13.16
C ALA A 343 26.61 0.09 -14.12
N LEU A 344 25.44 -0.22 -13.57
CA LEU A 344 24.17 -0.39 -14.29
C LEU A 344 23.11 0.64 -13.81
N SER A 345 22.05 0.85 -14.59
CA SER A 345 20.91 1.71 -14.20
C SER A 345 19.57 0.96 -14.31
N ILE A 346 18.70 1.13 -13.31
CA ILE A 346 17.34 0.56 -13.32
C ILE A 346 16.31 1.60 -12.88
N HIS A 347 15.32 1.86 -13.73
CA HIS A 347 14.29 2.87 -13.48
C HIS A 347 13.03 2.65 -14.32
N GLY A 348 12.01 3.47 -14.04
CA GLY A 348 10.66 3.32 -14.60
C GLY A 348 10.54 3.39 -16.13
N ASP A 349 11.55 3.92 -16.84
CA ASP A 349 11.52 4.05 -18.31
C ASP A 349 12.36 2.98 -19.04
N LYS A 350 13.17 2.18 -18.32
CA LYS A 350 13.74 0.95 -18.90
C LYS A 350 12.62 -0.03 -19.24
N SER A 351 12.73 -0.67 -20.41
CA SER A 351 11.89 -1.81 -20.81
C SER A 351 12.03 -2.97 -19.82
N GLN A 352 11.08 -3.90 -19.79
CA GLN A 352 11.17 -5.00 -18.83
C GLN A 352 12.39 -5.91 -19.09
N ALA A 353 12.70 -6.19 -20.36
CA ALA A 353 13.87 -6.99 -20.71
C ALA A 353 15.19 -6.37 -20.24
N GLU A 354 15.35 -5.04 -20.36
CA GLU A 354 16.52 -4.34 -19.80
C GLU A 354 16.59 -4.44 -18.26
N ARG A 355 15.46 -4.32 -17.56
CA ARG A 355 15.42 -4.48 -16.09
C ARG A 355 15.79 -5.89 -15.68
N ASP A 356 15.18 -6.88 -16.31
CA ASP A 356 15.39 -8.29 -15.98
C ASP A 356 16.86 -8.68 -16.25
N TRP A 357 17.47 -8.17 -17.32
CA TRP A 357 18.91 -8.29 -17.59
C TRP A 357 19.78 -7.56 -16.56
N VAL A 358 19.49 -6.28 -16.24
CA VAL A 358 20.25 -5.53 -15.22
C VAL A 358 20.20 -6.21 -13.85
N LEU A 359 19.04 -6.74 -13.46
CA LEU A 359 18.88 -7.48 -12.21
C LEU A 359 19.60 -8.84 -12.26
N SER A 360 19.68 -9.49 -13.41
CA SER A 360 20.47 -10.71 -13.60
C SER A 360 21.97 -10.44 -13.41
N GLU A 361 22.53 -9.44 -14.10
CA GLU A 361 23.96 -9.11 -14.02
C GLU A 361 24.37 -8.58 -12.64
N PHE A 362 23.51 -7.78 -11.98
CA PHE A 362 23.73 -7.32 -10.61
C PHE A 362 23.62 -8.48 -9.60
N LYS A 363 22.64 -9.39 -9.72
CA LYS A 363 22.55 -10.59 -8.88
C LYS A 363 23.73 -11.54 -9.06
N ALA A 364 24.25 -11.66 -10.28
CA ALA A 364 25.44 -12.44 -10.61
C ALA A 364 26.76 -11.78 -10.17
N GLY A 365 26.74 -10.54 -9.64
CA GLY A 365 27.94 -9.81 -9.19
C GLY A 365 28.84 -9.26 -10.30
N LYS A 366 28.54 -9.52 -11.57
CA LYS A 366 29.34 -9.07 -12.74
C LYS A 366 29.44 -7.55 -12.87
N SER A 367 28.41 -6.84 -12.39
CA SER A 367 28.42 -5.39 -12.25
C SER A 367 28.02 -5.06 -10.82
N PRO A 368 28.98 -4.81 -9.91
CA PRO A 368 28.69 -4.62 -8.48
C PRO A 368 27.97 -3.30 -8.18
N ILE A 369 27.93 -2.32 -9.09
CA ILE A 369 27.23 -1.04 -8.88
C ILE A 369 25.93 -1.01 -9.68
N MET A 370 24.82 -0.68 -9.02
CA MET A 370 23.54 -0.37 -9.68
C MET A 370 22.95 0.94 -9.17
N THR A 371 22.64 1.86 -10.08
CA THR A 371 21.84 3.06 -9.78
C THR A 371 20.36 2.76 -9.95
N ALA A 372 19.51 3.26 -9.05
CA ALA A 372 18.09 2.96 -9.03
C ALA A 372 17.22 4.15 -8.56
N THR A 373 15.99 4.23 -9.07
CA THR A 373 14.93 5.04 -8.46
C THR A 373 14.01 4.19 -7.58
N ASP A 374 13.31 4.83 -6.64
CA ASP A 374 12.39 4.18 -5.68
C ASP A 374 11.42 3.17 -6.34
N VAL A 375 10.92 3.50 -7.52
CA VAL A 375 9.95 2.67 -8.28
C VAL A 375 10.55 1.34 -8.74
N ALA A 376 11.83 1.31 -9.09
CA ALA A 376 12.52 0.09 -9.51
C ALA A 376 13.13 -0.70 -8.33
N ALA A 377 13.42 -0.02 -7.22
CA ALA A 377 14.07 -0.61 -6.05
C ALA A 377 13.11 -1.14 -4.97
N ARG A 378 11.88 -0.60 -4.89
CA ARG A 378 10.82 -1.10 -4.01
C ARG A 378 10.45 -2.53 -4.41
N GLY A 379 10.87 -3.47 -3.56
CA GLY A 379 10.66 -4.90 -3.80
C GLY A 379 11.77 -5.62 -4.54
N LEU A 380 12.96 -5.00 -4.68
CA LEU A 380 14.14 -5.79 -4.99
C LEU A 380 14.54 -6.67 -3.81
N ASP A 381 14.60 -7.97 -4.09
CA ASP A 381 15.39 -8.94 -3.34
C ASP A 381 16.61 -9.36 -4.16
N VAL A 382 17.73 -8.75 -3.78
CA VAL A 382 19.10 -9.09 -4.14
C VAL A 382 19.77 -9.30 -2.79
N LYS A 383 20.21 -10.52 -2.49
CA LYS A 383 20.45 -10.93 -1.10
C LYS A 383 21.60 -10.18 -0.43
N ASP A 384 22.73 -10.10 -1.11
CA ASP A 384 24.02 -9.72 -0.50
C ASP A 384 24.45 -8.30 -0.91
N VAL A 385 23.53 -7.33 -0.81
CA VAL A 385 23.85 -5.90 -0.95
C VAL A 385 24.53 -5.44 0.34
N LYS A 386 25.83 -5.18 0.29
CA LYS A 386 26.63 -4.74 1.46
C LYS A 386 26.49 -3.24 1.72
N TYR A 387 26.39 -2.46 0.64
CA TYR A 387 26.38 -1.00 0.68
C TYR A 387 25.14 -0.43 0.00
N VAL A 388 24.50 0.52 0.68
CA VAL A 388 23.46 1.39 0.10
C VAL A 388 23.98 2.83 0.10
N ILE A 389 23.80 3.56 -1.00
CA ILE A 389 24.20 4.96 -1.11
C ILE A 389 22.99 5.78 -1.53
N ASN A 390 22.45 6.63 -0.65
CA ASN A 390 21.48 7.65 -1.04
C ASN A 390 22.24 8.84 -1.65
N TYR A 391 22.34 8.87 -2.98
CA TYR A 391 22.94 10.00 -3.71
C TYR A 391 22.01 11.21 -3.68
N ASP A 392 20.71 10.97 -3.86
CA ASP A 392 19.66 11.93 -3.57
C ASP A 392 18.90 11.51 -2.30
N PHE A 393 18.73 12.42 -1.34
CA PHE A 393 17.86 12.17 -0.20
C PHE A 393 16.40 11.94 -0.64
N PRO A 394 15.69 10.94 -0.11
CA PRO A 394 14.32 10.62 -0.52
C PRO A 394 13.28 11.70 -0.17
N GLY A 395 12.13 11.62 -0.83
CA GLY A 395 10.99 12.52 -0.58
C GLY A 395 10.29 12.32 0.77
N SER A 396 10.59 11.25 1.52
CA SER A 396 10.11 10.99 2.88
C SER A 396 11.10 10.12 3.66
N LEU A 397 11.00 10.13 4.99
CA LEU A 397 11.80 9.26 5.86
C LEU A 397 11.36 7.79 5.79
N GLU A 398 10.10 7.52 5.44
CA GLU A 398 9.66 6.15 5.13
C GLU A 398 10.44 5.59 3.94
N ASP A 399 10.64 6.38 2.88
CA ASP A 399 11.50 5.96 1.76
C ASP A 399 12.97 5.83 2.22
N TYR A 400 13.48 6.69 3.11
CA TYR A 400 14.83 6.51 3.70
C TYR A 400 15.01 5.14 4.35
N VAL A 401 14.11 4.75 5.27
CA VAL A 401 14.15 3.44 5.94
C VAL A 401 14.00 2.29 4.93
N HIS A 402 13.09 2.40 3.96
CA HIS A 402 12.91 1.38 2.93
C HIS A 402 14.13 1.20 2.00
N ARG A 403 14.87 2.29 1.73
CA ARG A 403 16.10 2.30 0.93
C ARG A 403 17.26 1.68 1.69
N ILE A 404 17.53 2.08 2.92
CA ILE A 404 18.62 1.48 3.71
C ILE A 404 18.34 -0.01 3.97
N GLY A 405 17.08 -0.41 4.19
CA GLY A 405 16.60 -1.80 4.23
C GLY A 405 16.72 -2.61 2.93
N ARG A 406 17.53 -2.16 1.96
CA ARG A 406 18.09 -3.01 0.90
C ARG A 406 19.33 -3.79 1.38
N THR A 407 20.07 -3.28 2.38
CA THR A 407 21.11 -4.02 3.11
C THR A 407 20.60 -4.49 4.50
N GLY A 408 21.45 -5.10 5.32
CA GLY A 408 21.12 -5.50 6.71
C GLY A 408 20.15 -6.68 6.86
N ARG A 409 20.05 -7.55 5.85
CA ARG A 409 19.01 -8.61 5.79
C ARG A 409 19.44 -9.92 6.44
N ALA A 410 18.48 -10.67 6.96
CA ALA A 410 18.63 -12.06 7.42
C ALA A 410 19.80 -12.29 8.41
N GLY A 411 20.07 -11.31 9.28
CA GLY A 411 21.15 -11.35 10.27
C GLY A 411 22.51 -10.83 9.77
N ALA A 412 22.67 -10.52 8.49
CA ALA A 412 23.84 -9.84 7.98
C ALA A 412 23.87 -8.36 8.42
N LYS A 413 25.06 -7.82 8.65
CA LYS A 413 25.27 -6.37 8.88
C LYS A 413 25.33 -5.64 7.54
N GLY A 414 24.88 -4.39 7.53
CA GLY A 414 24.90 -3.52 6.35
C GLY A 414 25.48 -2.13 6.64
N THR A 415 25.85 -1.40 5.60
CA THR A 415 26.23 0.02 5.72
C THR A 415 25.45 0.86 4.71
N ALA A 416 24.89 1.97 5.19
CA ALA A 416 24.18 2.97 4.39
C ALA A 416 24.89 4.32 4.46
N TYR A 417 25.28 4.86 3.31
CA TYR A 417 25.77 6.22 3.15
C TYR A 417 24.66 7.11 2.59
N THR A 418 24.64 8.39 2.96
CA THR A 418 23.59 9.32 2.55
C THR A 418 24.15 10.72 2.38
N PHE A 419 24.03 11.25 1.16
CA PHE A 419 24.28 12.65 0.86
C PHE A 419 23.02 13.47 1.20
N PHE A 420 23.19 14.45 2.07
CA PHE A 420 22.12 15.31 2.57
C PHE A 420 22.48 16.77 2.25
N THR A 421 21.58 17.50 1.60
CA THR A 421 21.83 18.88 1.17
C THR A 421 20.92 19.86 1.90
N ALA A 422 21.20 21.17 1.82
CA ALA A 422 20.40 22.19 2.52
C ALA A 422 18.90 22.13 2.16
N ALA A 423 18.56 21.73 0.93
CA ALA A 423 17.19 21.50 0.47
C ALA A 423 16.46 20.36 1.22
N ASN A 424 17.19 19.52 1.96
CA ASN A 424 16.65 18.43 2.76
C ASN A 424 16.42 18.82 4.24
N ALA A 425 16.85 20.00 4.69
CA ALA A 425 16.86 20.41 6.10
C ALA A 425 15.51 20.23 6.84
N ARG A 426 14.37 20.33 6.12
CA ARG A 426 13.03 20.02 6.66
C ARG A 426 12.87 18.61 7.25
N PHE A 427 13.75 17.67 6.90
CA PHE A 427 13.79 16.30 7.41
C PHE A 427 14.86 16.10 8.49
N ALA A 428 15.73 17.08 8.75
CA ALA A 428 16.92 16.89 9.60
C ALA A 428 16.57 16.48 11.03
N LYS A 429 15.59 17.15 11.65
CA LYS A 429 15.13 16.83 13.01
C LYS A 429 14.64 15.38 13.14
N ASP A 430 13.78 14.95 12.24
CA ASP A 430 13.18 13.62 12.32
C ASP A 430 14.16 12.53 11.87
N LEU A 431 15.13 12.85 11.00
CA LEU A 431 16.27 11.98 10.67
C LEU A 431 17.21 11.80 11.88
N ILE A 432 17.47 12.85 12.65
CA ILE A 432 18.27 12.76 13.89
C ILE A 432 17.62 11.77 14.86
N ASN A 433 16.30 11.85 15.08
CA ASN A 433 15.58 10.90 15.94
C ASN A 433 15.79 9.44 15.49
N ILE A 434 15.77 9.16 14.18
CA ILE A 434 15.99 7.82 13.61
C ILE A 434 17.44 7.35 13.81
N LEU A 435 18.42 8.25 13.65
CA LEU A 435 19.83 7.94 13.86
C LEU A 435 20.14 7.68 15.35
N GLU A 436 19.62 8.50 16.26
CA GLU A 436 19.80 8.37 17.70
C GLU A 436 19.13 7.10 18.24
N GLU A 437 17.91 6.77 17.78
CA GLU A 437 17.21 5.53 18.11
C GLU A 437 18.02 4.29 17.68
N ALA A 438 18.58 4.32 16.47
CA ALA A 438 19.43 3.24 15.96
C ALA A 438 20.88 3.26 16.52
N GLY A 439 21.18 4.09 17.53
CA GLY A 439 22.51 4.17 18.17
C GLY A 439 23.63 4.72 17.28
N GLN A 440 23.29 5.49 16.25
CA GLN A 440 24.22 6.00 15.24
C GLN A 440 24.80 7.37 15.63
N LYS A 441 25.98 7.70 15.09
CA LYS A 441 26.62 9.00 15.35
C LYS A 441 26.05 10.10 14.45
N VAL A 442 25.30 11.03 15.04
CA VAL A 442 24.84 12.27 14.38
C VAL A 442 26.03 13.21 14.18
N SER A 443 26.15 13.82 12.99
CA SER A 443 27.19 14.82 12.73
C SER A 443 26.83 16.19 13.33
N PRO A 444 27.81 17.02 13.77
CA PRO A 444 27.53 18.36 14.31
C PRO A 444 26.78 19.26 13.32
N GLU A 445 27.03 19.08 12.02
CA GLU A 445 26.39 19.82 10.92
C GLU A 445 24.93 19.43 10.74
N LEU A 446 24.60 18.12 10.75
CA LEU A 446 23.22 17.65 10.72
C LEU A 446 22.46 18.12 11.97
N ALA A 447 23.10 18.05 13.14
CA ALA A 447 22.54 18.55 14.39
C ALA A 447 22.31 20.08 14.37
N ALA A 448 23.13 20.85 13.64
CA ALA A 448 22.90 22.28 13.43
C ALA A 448 21.68 22.54 12.52
N MET A 449 21.55 21.82 11.40
CA MET A 449 20.36 21.88 10.55
C MET A 449 19.08 21.49 11.32
N GLY A 450 19.14 20.45 12.16
CA GLY A 450 18.02 20.01 13.00
C GLY A 450 17.57 21.05 14.04
N ARG A 451 18.43 22.01 14.40
CA ARG A 451 18.11 23.17 15.26
C ARG A 451 17.60 24.39 14.48
N GLY A 452 17.46 24.30 13.16
CA GLY A 452 17.03 25.42 12.30
C GLY A 452 18.10 26.47 12.04
N ALA A 453 19.37 26.21 12.37
CA ALA A 453 20.47 27.09 11.99
C ALA A 453 20.79 26.92 10.49
N PRO A 454 21.02 28.00 9.73
CA PRO A 454 21.52 27.89 8.36
C PRO A 454 22.92 27.25 8.37
N PRO A 455 23.27 26.43 7.36
CA PRO A 455 24.59 25.85 7.26
C PRO A 455 25.67 26.94 7.07
N PRO A 456 26.89 26.74 7.59
CA PRO A 456 27.97 27.70 7.36
C PRO A 456 28.29 27.80 5.86
N PRO A 457 28.50 29.03 5.32
CA PRO A 457 28.82 29.20 3.92
C PRO A 457 30.19 28.60 3.58
N ALA A 458 30.25 27.85 2.47
CA ALA A 458 31.52 27.36 1.94
C ALA A 458 32.41 28.54 1.49
N GLN A 459 33.69 28.51 1.85
CA GLN A 459 34.62 29.59 1.54
C GLN A 459 34.91 29.65 0.03
N LEU A 460 34.50 30.75 -0.61
CA LEU A 460 34.76 31.05 -2.01
C LEU A 460 36.07 31.82 -2.15
N ASN A 461 37.10 31.18 -2.71
CA ASN A 461 38.28 31.90 -3.18
C ASN A 461 37.96 32.65 -4.47
N GLN A 462 38.15 33.96 -4.44
CA GLN A 462 37.96 34.85 -5.58
C GLN A 462 39.13 34.78 -6.57
N ARG A 463 38.82 34.84 -7.86
CA ARG A 463 39.50 35.71 -8.83
C ARG A 463 38.54 35.97 -9.99
N ALA A 464 38.59 37.19 -10.52
CA ALA A 464 37.75 37.67 -11.59
C ALA A 464 38.63 38.30 -12.66
N GLU A 465 38.14 38.29 -13.91
CA GLU A 465 38.45 39.29 -14.93
C GLU A 465 37.32 39.24 -15.98
N GLU A 466 37.10 40.36 -16.68
CA GLU A 466 35.90 40.63 -17.48
C GLU A 466 36.19 40.65 -18.98
N SER A 467 35.17 40.46 -19.84
CA SER A 467 34.81 41.47 -20.87
C SER A 467 33.69 41.03 -21.83
N THR A 468 32.55 41.75 -21.80
CA THR A 468 31.73 42.28 -22.93
C THR A 468 31.25 41.43 -24.13
N SER A 469 30.05 41.79 -24.62
CA SER A 469 29.39 41.47 -25.92
C SER A 469 28.51 42.69 -26.33
N PRO A 470 27.60 42.74 -27.34
CA PRO A 470 27.19 41.83 -28.44
C PRO A 470 27.26 42.59 -29.82
N PRO A 471 26.37 42.51 -30.86
CA PRO A 471 25.28 41.58 -31.25
C PRO A 471 25.28 41.11 -32.75
N SER A 472 24.19 40.45 -33.17
CA SER A 472 23.92 39.80 -34.49
C SER A 472 23.07 40.62 -35.48
N PRO A 473 22.97 40.19 -36.77
CA PRO A 473 21.62 39.93 -37.35
C PRO A 473 21.50 38.68 -38.28
N SER A 474 20.31 38.46 -38.84
CA SER A 474 19.87 37.39 -39.79
C SER A 474 19.00 38.00 -40.92
N PRO A 475 18.26 37.31 -41.84
CA PRO A 475 18.11 35.87 -42.15
C PRO A 475 18.07 35.49 -43.68
N SER A 476 17.86 34.21 -44.06
CA SER A 476 17.20 33.68 -45.30
C SER A 476 17.45 32.16 -45.48
N SER A 477 16.89 31.41 -46.45
CA SER A 477 15.46 31.15 -46.75
C SER A 477 15.28 29.85 -47.60
N MET A 478 14.05 29.34 -47.73
CA MET A 478 13.53 28.38 -48.75
C MET A 478 13.96 26.89 -48.73
N GLY A 479 13.00 25.97 -49.00
CA GLY A 479 13.27 24.57 -49.40
C GLY A 479 12.27 23.47 -48.95
N THR A 480 11.28 23.10 -49.78
CA THR A 480 10.44 21.88 -49.67
C THR A 480 10.01 21.39 -51.06
N PRO A 481 9.96 20.07 -51.33
CA PRO A 481 8.69 19.32 -51.49
C PRO A 481 8.83 17.79 -51.16
N PRO A 482 7.89 16.88 -51.55
CA PRO A 482 6.48 16.79 -51.16
C PRO A 482 6.13 15.41 -50.51
N SER A 483 4.82 15.10 -50.35
CA SER A 483 4.28 13.95 -49.58
C SER A 483 3.64 12.84 -50.45
N ALA A 484 3.41 11.65 -49.86
CA ALA A 484 2.72 10.50 -50.45
C ALA A 484 1.47 10.06 -49.63
N LYS A 485 0.55 9.33 -50.26
CA LYS A 485 -0.83 9.07 -49.75
C LYS A 485 -0.95 7.86 -48.81
N ALA A 486 -2.04 7.81 -48.04
CA ALA A 486 -2.43 6.73 -47.12
C ALA A 486 -3.76 6.04 -47.51
N PRO A 487 -4.01 4.78 -47.08
CA PRO A 487 -5.22 3.99 -47.41
C PRO A 487 -6.41 4.22 -46.44
N PRO A 488 -7.64 3.77 -46.79
CA PRO A 488 -8.88 4.00 -46.02
C PRO A 488 -9.11 3.02 -44.83
N PRO A 489 -10.03 3.35 -43.89
CA PRO A 489 -10.29 2.58 -42.66
C PRO A 489 -11.37 1.48 -42.79
N PRO A 490 -11.40 0.49 -41.86
CA PRO A 490 -12.39 -0.58 -41.79
C PRO A 490 -13.70 -0.19 -41.04
N PRO A 491 -14.80 -0.96 -41.19
CA PRO A 491 -16.11 -0.68 -40.59
C PRO A 491 -16.22 -0.93 -39.07
N PRO A 492 -17.24 -0.36 -38.37
CA PRO A 492 -17.39 -0.43 -36.92
C PRO A 492 -17.96 -1.76 -36.38
N GLN A 493 -17.73 -2.02 -35.09
CA GLN A 493 -18.30 -3.15 -34.33
C GLN A 493 -19.34 -2.66 -33.29
N PRO A 494 -20.32 -3.51 -32.89
CA PRO A 494 -21.37 -3.15 -31.95
C PRO A 494 -20.88 -2.96 -30.49
N PRO A 495 -21.63 -2.22 -29.66
CA PRO A 495 -21.19 -1.82 -28.32
C PRO A 495 -21.17 -2.96 -27.30
N ARG A 496 -20.27 -2.85 -26.31
CA ARG A 496 -20.19 -3.73 -25.13
C ARG A 496 -20.76 -3.02 -23.89
N GLU A 497 -21.40 -3.77 -22.99
CA GLU A 497 -21.82 -3.26 -21.68
C GLU A 497 -20.64 -2.77 -20.82
N SER A 498 -20.90 -1.80 -19.94
CA SER A 498 -19.85 -1.14 -19.16
C SER A 498 -19.36 -1.94 -17.96
N PHE A 499 -18.03 -2.03 -17.81
CA PHE A 499 -17.32 -2.78 -16.78
C PHE A 499 -17.81 -2.50 -15.34
N ALA A 500 -18.18 -1.26 -15.05
CA ALA A 500 -18.68 -0.82 -13.75
C ALA A 500 -19.93 -1.58 -13.24
N ARG A 501 -20.73 -2.18 -14.14
CA ARG A 501 -21.85 -3.05 -13.75
C ARG A 501 -21.39 -4.38 -13.15
N ARG A 502 -20.26 -4.94 -13.62
CA ARG A 502 -19.88 -6.34 -13.39
C ARG A 502 -19.05 -6.56 -12.11
N TYR A 503 -18.47 -5.51 -11.52
CA TYR A 503 -17.54 -5.62 -10.37
C TYR A 503 -17.77 -4.59 -9.25
N LYS A 504 -19.03 -4.17 -9.01
CA LYS A 504 -19.41 -3.13 -8.01
C LYS A 504 -18.78 -3.29 -6.61
N PHE A 505 -18.52 -4.52 -6.16
CA PHE A 505 -17.98 -4.82 -4.83
C PHE A 505 -16.45 -4.64 -4.70
N VAL A 506 -15.70 -4.75 -5.81
CA VAL A 506 -14.23 -4.56 -5.82
C VAL A 506 -13.85 -3.16 -6.33
N TRP A 507 -14.71 -2.53 -7.13
CA TRP A 507 -14.44 -1.22 -7.71
C TRP A 507 -14.04 -0.14 -6.67
N PRO A 508 -14.69 -0.01 -5.49
CA PRO A 508 -14.25 0.95 -4.47
C PRO A 508 -12.84 0.65 -3.92
N LEU A 509 -12.45 -0.62 -3.81
CA LEU A 509 -11.12 -1.02 -3.34
C LEU A 509 -10.05 -0.74 -4.40
N LEU A 510 -10.28 -1.13 -5.65
CA LEU A 510 -9.36 -0.85 -6.77
C LEU A 510 -9.24 0.64 -7.05
N LEU A 511 -10.36 1.38 -6.99
CA LEU A 511 -10.37 2.83 -7.11
C LEU A 511 -9.65 3.48 -5.92
N THR A 512 -9.83 3.00 -4.69
CA THR A 512 -9.12 3.55 -3.52
C THR A 512 -7.63 3.24 -3.53
N VAL A 513 -7.20 2.06 -4.01
CA VAL A 513 -5.78 1.78 -4.23
C VAL A 513 -5.20 2.69 -5.32
N ASN A 514 -5.91 2.88 -6.44
CA ASN A 514 -5.48 3.80 -7.50
C ASN A 514 -5.52 5.27 -7.08
N ILE A 515 -6.45 5.70 -6.23
CA ILE A 515 -6.51 7.06 -5.68
C ILE A 515 -5.45 7.25 -4.59
N ALA A 516 -5.18 6.26 -3.73
CA ALA A 516 -4.12 6.36 -2.73
C ALA A 516 -2.74 6.42 -3.40
N VAL A 517 -2.46 5.51 -4.34
CA VAL A 517 -1.20 5.52 -5.13
C VAL A 517 -1.13 6.75 -6.02
N GLY A 518 -2.23 7.14 -6.67
CA GLY A 518 -2.30 8.31 -7.55
C GLY A 518 -2.11 9.63 -6.80
N ALA A 519 -2.77 9.81 -5.65
CA ALA A 519 -2.61 11.00 -4.81
C ALA A 519 -1.22 11.04 -4.14
N TYR A 520 -0.67 9.90 -3.71
CA TYR A 520 0.71 9.81 -3.22
C TYR A 520 1.73 10.26 -4.29
N LEU A 521 1.56 9.81 -5.54
CA LEU A 521 2.39 10.23 -6.67
C LEU A 521 2.16 11.70 -7.06
N PHE A 522 0.91 12.19 -7.04
CA PHE A 522 0.55 13.57 -7.41
C PHE A 522 0.98 14.61 -6.36
N MET A 523 0.91 14.27 -5.07
CA MET A 523 1.47 15.10 -4.00
C MET A 523 3.00 15.19 -4.09
N ARG A 524 3.67 14.12 -4.56
CA ARG A 524 5.12 14.13 -4.84
C ARG A 524 5.50 14.99 -6.05
N THR A 525 4.61 15.17 -7.04
CA THR A 525 4.86 16.10 -8.17
C THR A 525 4.56 17.56 -7.83
N LYS A 526 3.45 17.88 -7.15
CA LYS A 526 3.09 19.30 -6.92
C LYS A 526 4.02 20.04 -5.96
N LYS A 527 4.70 19.35 -5.03
CA LYS A 527 5.59 19.95 -4.03
C LYS A 527 7.00 20.31 -4.57
N LYS A 528 7.10 20.62 -5.86
CA LYS A 528 8.34 20.99 -6.57
C LYS A 528 8.21 22.23 -7.47
N ASP A 529 6.97 22.70 -7.70
CA ASP A 529 6.64 23.80 -8.63
C ASP A 529 6.01 25.02 -7.92
N THR A 530 6.21 25.16 -6.60
CA THR A 530 5.67 26.28 -5.79
C THR A 530 6.68 26.80 -4.77
N ASP A 531 7.82 27.28 -5.25
CA ASP A 531 8.81 28.07 -4.48
C ASP A 531 9.44 29.14 -5.41
N THR A 532 8.65 30.15 -5.77
CA THR A 532 9.12 31.41 -6.40
C THR A 532 8.34 32.56 -5.76
N HIS A 533 9.05 33.52 -5.16
CA HIS A 533 8.47 34.66 -4.43
C HIS A 533 7.93 35.75 -5.36
N GLU A 534 6.89 36.45 -4.89
CA GLU A 534 6.69 37.88 -5.14
C GLU A 534 5.93 38.48 -3.93
N GLU A 535 6.13 39.78 -3.63
CA GLU A 535 5.78 40.38 -2.32
C GLU A 535 4.95 41.68 -2.42
N VAL A 536 3.98 41.84 -1.50
CA VAL A 536 3.53 43.14 -0.88
C VAL A 536 2.73 44.10 -1.82
N PRO A 537 1.86 45.06 -1.36
CA PRO A 537 1.51 45.52 0.00
C PRO A 537 0.01 45.47 0.42
N ASN A 538 -0.26 45.90 1.66
CA ASN A 538 -1.58 46.07 2.32
C ASN A 538 -2.34 47.38 1.95
N VAL A 539 -3.67 47.40 2.16
CA VAL A 539 -4.45 48.43 2.92
C VAL A 539 -5.85 47.89 3.36
N PRO A 540 -6.63 48.51 4.29
CA PRO A 540 -7.52 47.77 5.22
C PRO A 540 -9.00 48.25 5.36
N THR A 541 -9.73 47.77 6.39
CA THR A 541 -11.00 48.31 7.02
C THR A 541 -12.34 48.15 6.23
N THR A 542 -13.59 48.10 6.78
CA THR A 542 -14.18 48.05 8.16
C THR A 542 -15.69 47.66 8.17
N ARG A 543 -16.22 47.20 9.34
CA ARG A 543 -17.61 47.37 9.91
C ARG A 543 -18.88 46.81 9.21
N GLY A 544 -19.89 46.40 10.01
CA GLY A 544 -21.34 46.55 9.70
C GLY A 544 -22.29 45.34 9.98
N PRO A 545 -23.39 45.45 10.78
CA PRO A 545 -24.29 44.31 11.10
C PRO A 545 -25.84 44.55 10.93
N THR A 546 -26.66 43.60 11.43
CA THR A 546 -28.16 43.60 11.63
C THR A 546 -29.06 43.43 10.36
N THR A 547 -30.32 42.95 10.32
CA THR A 547 -31.44 42.46 11.24
C THR A 547 -32.27 41.37 10.45
N VAL A 548 -33.18 40.46 10.89
CA VAL A 548 -34.06 40.11 12.07
C VAL A 548 -35.61 40.25 11.78
N ALA A 549 -36.46 39.36 12.35
CA ALA A 549 -37.96 39.31 12.39
C ALA A 549 -38.71 38.69 11.16
N THR A 550 -39.94 38.10 11.16
CA THR A 550 -40.99 37.60 12.13
C THR A 550 -42.08 36.76 11.36
N VAL A 551 -42.55 35.55 11.75
CA VAL A 551 -43.66 35.10 12.68
C VAL A 551 -45.09 34.86 12.07
N ALA A 552 -45.80 33.80 12.56
CA ALA A 552 -47.23 33.38 12.36
C ALA A 552 -47.64 32.73 11.00
N GLY A 553 -48.72 31.92 10.86
CA GLY A 553 -49.74 31.37 11.79
C GLY A 553 -50.66 30.28 11.12
N PRO A 554 -51.55 29.56 11.85
CA PRO A 554 -52.17 28.27 11.39
C PRO A 554 -53.71 28.27 11.16
N VAL A 555 -54.31 27.15 10.68
CA VAL A 555 -55.59 26.52 11.15
C VAL A 555 -56.02 25.25 10.32
N THR A 556 -56.86 24.40 10.93
CA THR A 556 -57.44 23.06 10.63
C THR A 556 -58.19 22.84 9.29
N GLU A 557 -58.65 21.65 8.82
CA GLU A 557 -58.88 20.26 9.36
C GLU A 557 -58.81 19.21 8.17
N LYS A 558 -59.26 17.93 8.09
CA LYS A 558 -60.08 16.98 8.91
C LYS A 558 -59.61 15.49 8.82
N THR A 559 -60.43 14.53 8.32
CA THR A 559 -60.28 13.06 8.52
C THR A 559 -60.73 12.15 7.35
N ILE A 560 -60.05 11.01 7.17
CA ILE A 560 -60.58 9.61 7.06
C ILE A 560 -59.37 8.64 6.99
N SER A 561 -59.53 7.36 7.39
CA SER A 561 -58.48 6.31 7.38
C SER A 561 -58.96 5.05 6.65
N PRO A 562 -58.06 4.17 6.15
CA PRO A 562 -57.67 3.01 6.97
C PRO A 562 -56.23 2.47 6.80
N SER A 563 -55.70 1.88 7.88
CA SER A 563 -54.59 0.91 7.96
C SER A 563 -53.16 1.34 7.52
N PRO A 564 -52.09 0.77 8.13
CA PRO A 564 -50.74 1.35 8.04
C PRO A 564 -49.91 0.81 6.85
N PRO A 565 -49.20 1.68 6.11
CA PRO A 565 -48.08 1.28 5.28
C PRO A 565 -46.82 0.98 6.12
N ILE A 566 -45.87 0.28 5.51
CA ILE A 566 -44.60 -0.17 6.12
C ILE A 566 -43.71 1.03 6.45
N ILE A 567 -43.02 1.00 7.60
CA ILE A 567 -42.05 2.03 8.00
C ILE A 567 -40.82 1.95 7.09
N GLU A 568 -40.53 3.05 6.38
CA GLU A 568 -39.28 3.22 5.64
C GLU A 568 -38.11 3.54 6.59
N PRO A 569 -36.91 2.95 6.39
CA PRO A 569 -35.70 3.33 7.12
C PRO A 569 -35.02 4.53 6.45
N GLU A 570 -35.27 5.73 6.97
CA GLU A 570 -34.59 6.96 6.53
C GLU A 570 -33.09 6.99 6.92
N MET A 571 -32.35 7.97 6.39
CA MET A 571 -30.91 8.27 6.61
C MET A 571 -29.90 7.55 5.70
N LEU A 572 -30.16 7.58 4.39
CA LEU A 572 -29.07 7.72 3.41
C LEU A 572 -28.32 9.04 3.66
N ARG A 573 -26.99 9.05 3.44
CA ARG A 573 -26.19 10.30 3.48
C ARG A 573 -26.38 11.08 2.18
N ASP A 574 -26.41 12.40 2.28
CA ASP A 574 -26.73 13.29 1.15
C ASP A 574 -25.86 13.06 -0.10
N PRO A 575 -26.44 13.15 -1.31
CA PRO A 575 -25.66 13.12 -2.54
C PRO A 575 -24.77 14.36 -2.65
N ILE A 576 -23.59 14.21 -3.27
CA ILE A 576 -22.67 15.33 -3.51
C ILE A 576 -23.42 16.46 -4.25
N PRO A 577 -23.50 17.68 -3.69
CA PRO A 577 -24.23 18.79 -4.29
C PRO A 577 -23.81 19.07 -5.74
N GLU A 578 -24.78 19.36 -6.61
CA GLU A 578 -24.57 19.41 -8.06
C GLU A 578 -23.54 20.47 -8.48
N ASN A 579 -23.46 21.58 -7.76
CA ASN A 579 -22.42 22.59 -7.95
C ASN A 579 -21.00 22.03 -7.73
N GLN A 580 -20.79 21.20 -6.70
CA GLN A 580 -19.50 20.54 -6.45
C GLN A 580 -19.16 19.53 -7.55
N GLN A 581 -20.16 18.81 -8.09
CA GLN A 581 -19.96 17.94 -9.26
C GLN A 581 -19.55 18.75 -10.51
N ARG A 582 -20.17 19.91 -10.74
CA ARG A 582 -19.82 20.82 -11.84
C ARG A 582 -18.40 21.39 -11.70
N GLU A 583 -17.97 21.79 -10.51
CA GLU A 583 -16.58 22.21 -10.29
C GLU A 583 -15.58 21.07 -10.50
N LEU A 584 -15.89 19.85 -10.06
CA LEU A 584 -15.05 18.68 -10.32
C LEU A 584 -14.89 18.40 -11.83
N PHE A 585 -15.98 18.48 -12.60
CA PHE A 585 -15.91 18.29 -14.06
C PHE A 585 -15.18 19.45 -14.78
N LYS A 586 -15.36 20.70 -14.35
CA LYS A 586 -14.57 21.85 -14.84
C LYS A 586 -13.08 21.65 -14.58
N TRP A 587 -12.71 21.22 -13.38
CA TRP A 587 -11.32 20.96 -13.00
C TRP A 587 -10.70 19.84 -13.85
N LEU A 588 -11.41 18.71 -14.01
CA LEU A 588 -10.98 17.61 -14.88
C LEU A 588 -10.81 18.05 -16.36
N LEU A 589 -11.70 18.91 -16.86
CA LEU A 589 -11.58 19.47 -18.21
C LEU A 589 -10.33 20.35 -18.36
N GLU A 590 -9.97 21.10 -17.32
CA GLU A 590 -8.79 21.97 -17.32
C GLU A 590 -7.47 21.20 -17.18
N GLU A 591 -7.43 20.12 -16.40
CA GLU A 591 -6.28 19.21 -16.39
C GLU A 591 -6.13 18.49 -17.74
N LYS A 592 -7.22 18.02 -18.35
CA LYS A 592 -7.20 17.43 -19.71
C LYS A 592 -6.78 18.42 -20.80
N ARG A 593 -6.90 19.74 -20.60
CA ARG A 593 -6.35 20.78 -21.50
C ARG A 593 -4.83 20.88 -21.45
N LYS A 594 -4.21 20.58 -20.30
CA LYS A 594 -2.75 20.68 -20.08
C LYS A 594 -1.97 19.49 -20.68
N VAL A 595 -2.64 18.36 -20.93
CA VAL A 595 -2.01 17.17 -21.51
C VAL A 595 -1.67 17.40 -22.98
N LYS A 596 -0.37 17.43 -23.29
CA LYS A 596 0.13 17.35 -24.68
C LYS A 596 0.14 15.89 -25.14
N PRO A 597 -0.63 15.51 -26.18
CA PRO A 597 -0.62 14.14 -26.70
C PRO A 597 0.68 13.83 -27.45
N LYS A 598 1.14 12.59 -27.36
CA LYS A 598 2.35 12.07 -28.02
C LYS A 598 2.09 11.62 -29.45
N ASP A 599 0.86 11.19 -29.74
CA ASP A 599 0.41 10.72 -31.06
C ASP A 599 -1.05 11.15 -31.34
N SER A 600 -1.52 10.87 -32.56
CA SER A 600 -2.85 11.23 -33.04
C SER A 600 -4.00 10.43 -32.38
N GLY A 601 -3.73 9.23 -31.88
CA GLY A 601 -4.69 8.41 -31.13
C GLY A 601 -4.88 8.91 -29.70
N GLU A 602 -3.78 9.18 -28.99
CA GLU A 602 -3.80 9.82 -27.66
C GLU A 602 -4.50 11.19 -27.74
N LYS A 603 -4.24 11.97 -28.81
CA LYS A 603 -4.97 13.23 -29.07
C LYS A 603 -6.48 13.01 -29.21
N LYS A 604 -6.90 12.06 -30.05
CA LYS A 604 -8.33 11.79 -30.31
C LYS A 604 -9.05 11.37 -29.02
N CYS A 605 -8.47 10.47 -28.24
CA CYS A 605 -9.02 10.03 -26.96
C CYS A 605 -9.18 11.20 -25.98
N ILE A 606 -8.13 12.02 -25.83
CA ILE A 606 -8.16 13.21 -24.96
C ILE A 606 -9.23 14.22 -25.42
N ASP A 607 -9.41 14.42 -26.73
CA ASP A 607 -10.41 15.36 -27.26
C ASP A 607 -11.85 14.83 -27.17
N GLU A 608 -12.05 13.50 -27.21
CA GLU A 608 -13.32 12.82 -26.89
C GLU A 608 -13.67 12.95 -25.39
N GLU A 609 -12.72 12.70 -24.48
CA GLU A 609 -12.90 12.92 -23.04
C GLU A 609 -13.26 14.38 -22.72
N LYS A 610 -12.57 15.35 -23.36
CA LYS A 610 -12.91 16.79 -23.24
C LYS A 610 -14.32 17.09 -23.75
N ALA A 611 -14.84 16.37 -24.75
CA ALA A 611 -16.20 16.56 -25.25
C ALA A 611 -17.23 16.06 -24.23
N ILE A 612 -17.01 14.88 -23.64
CA ILE A 612 -17.87 14.30 -22.59
C ILE A 612 -17.90 15.21 -21.35
N LEU A 613 -16.75 15.69 -20.88
CA LEU A 613 -16.69 16.62 -19.74
C LEU A 613 -17.42 17.94 -20.03
N LYS A 614 -17.29 18.49 -21.25
CA LYS A 614 -18.06 19.68 -21.68
C LYS A 614 -19.58 19.43 -21.69
N GLN A 615 -20.04 18.21 -22.02
CA GLN A 615 -21.46 17.86 -21.97
C GLN A 615 -21.96 17.85 -20.52
N PHE A 616 -21.28 17.18 -19.59
CA PHE A 616 -21.69 17.18 -18.17
C PHE A 616 -21.67 18.56 -17.52
N ILE A 617 -20.68 19.42 -17.84
CA ILE A 617 -20.64 20.82 -17.36
C ILE A 617 -21.84 21.64 -17.89
N ARG A 618 -22.34 21.33 -19.09
CA ARG A 618 -23.41 22.06 -19.79
C ARG A 618 -24.81 21.45 -19.66
N ALA A 619 -24.94 20.25 -19.10
CA ALA A 619 -26.24 19.61 -18.87
C ALA A 619 -27.15 20.51 -17.99
N LYS A 620 -28.47 20.45 -18.18
CA LYS A 620 -29.41 21.26 -17.37
C LYS A 620 -29.51 20.76 -15.92
N SER A 621 -29.41 19.46 -15.72
CA SER A 621 -29.12 18.81 -14.44
C SER A 621 -28.06 17.73 -14.66
N ILE A 622 -27.30 17.40 -13.61
CA ILE A 622 -26.42 16.23 -13.59
C ILE A 622 -27.12 15.13 -12.77
N PRO A 623 -27.24 13.89 -13.28
CA PRO A 623 -27.78 12.78 -12.49
C PRO A 623 -27.00 12.62 -11.18
N SER A 624 -27.70 12.51 -10.06
CA SER A 624 -27.09 12.20 -8.77
C SER A 624 -26.31 10.89 -8.87
N LEU A 625 -25.12 10.83 -8.27
CA LEU A 625 -24.17 9.71 -8.43
C LEU A 625 -24.54 8.46 -7.60
N TRP A 626 -25.83 8.11 -7.59
CA TRP A 626 -26.37 6.87 -7.04
C TRP A 626 -27.42 6.29 -8.00
N TYR A 627 -27.41 4.98 -8.19
CA TYR A 627 -28.37 4.20 -9.00
C TYR A 627 -28.55 4.61 -10.48
N VAL A 628 -27.57 4.27 -11.32
CA VAL A 628 -27.87 3.92 -12.73
C VAL A 628 -28.45 2.50 -12.77
N ASN A 629 -29.75 2.39 -12.48
CA ASN A 629 -30.52 1.20 -12.83
C ASN A 629 -30.90 1.28 -14.32
N ILE A 630 -30.72 0.19 -15.06
CA ILE A 630 -31.21 0.07 -16.45
C ILE A 630 -31.69 -1.36 -16.62
N SER A 631 -33.00 -1.54 -16.52
CA SER A 631 -33.72 -2.80 -16.68
C SER A 631 -35.09 -2.56 -17.34
N SER A 632 -35.17 -1.60 -18.26
CA SER A 632 -36.37 -1.34 -19.09
C SER A 632 -36.03 -0.43 -20.29
N SER A 633 -36.22 -0.98 -21.50
CA SER A 633 -36.31 -0.30 -22.82
C SER A 633 -35.12 0.52 -23.38
N PRO A 634 -34.88 0.46 -24.70
CA PRO A 634 -34.00 1.39 -25.43
C PRO A 634 -34.74 2.65 -25.91
N GLN A 635 -34.01 3.56 -26.57
CA GLN A 635 -34.45 4.86 -27.12
C GLN A 635 -34.62 5.99 -26.08
N HIS A 636 -33.51 6.65 -25.72
CA HIS A 636 -33.17 7.95 -26.31
C HIS A 636 -31.71 8.35 -26.05
#